data_AF-A0A7C9CUP5-F1
#
_entry.id   AF-A0A7C9CUP5-F1
#
_cell.length_a   1.000
_cell.length_b   1.000
_cell.length_c   1.000
_cell.angle_alpha   90.00
_cell.angle_beta   90.00
_cell.angle_gamma   90.00
#
_symmetry.space_group_name_H-M   'P 1'
#
loop_
_entity.id
_entity.type
_entity.pdbx_description
1 polymer ?
#
loop_
_entity_poly.entity_id
_entity_poly.type
_entity_poly.pdbx_seq_one_letter_code
_entity_poly.pdbx_strand_id
1 'polypeptide(L)'
;GKIRSWKMDQTLSDDSMPFKEGLSWTAHKGPVLSLVMSSYGDLWSGSEGGVVKVWPWEAVEKSLSLSSGEKHMAALLVERAHIDLRSQVTVNGVCNISSSDVKAMLSDHAKGRVWCGTSLSFSLWDARTKELVKVFNIDGQIENRAEMPVLQDQA
;
A
#
# COMPACT_ATOMS: atom_id res chain seq x y z
N GLY A 1 2.65 5.50 -11.94
CA GLY A 1 1.25 5.23 -11.59
C GLY A 1 0.75 6.27 -10.62
N LYS A 2 -0.42 6.86 -10.88
CA LYS A 2 -1.02 7.89 -10.01
C LYS A 2 -2.21 7.33 -9.24
N ILE A 3 -2.39 7.78 -8.01
CA ILE A 3 -3.65 7.64 -7.28
C ILE A 3 -4.34 9.00 -7.30
N ARG A 4 -5.67 8.99 -7.34
CA ARG A 4 -6.52 10.18 -7.39
C ARG A 4 -7.71 10.04 -6.44
N SER A 5 -8.18 11.16 -5.94
CA SER A 5 -9.44 11.28 -5.21
C SER A 5 -10.37 12.27 -5.92
N TRP A 6 -11.66 12.13 -5.70
CA TRP A 6 -12.69 13.01 -6.23
C TRP A 6 -13.54 13.55 -5.09
N LYS A 7 -13.96 14.81 -5.21
CA LYS A 7 -14.91 15.44 -4.31
C LYS A 7 -16.32 15.06 -4.73
N MET A 8 -17.03 14.33 -3.87
CA MET A 8 -18.39 13.82 -4.11
C MET A 8 -19.49 14.65 -3.41
N ASP A 9 -19.10 15.62 -2.58
CA ASP A 9 -19.96 16.44 -1.72
C ASP A 9 -20.52 17.69 -2.40
N GLN A 10 -20.41 17.80 -3.73
CA GLN A 10 -20.87 18.96 -4.47
C GLN A 10 -22.36 18.88 -4.79
N THR A 11 -23.10 19.96 -4.55
CA THR A 11 -24.46 20.11 -5.04
C THR A 11 -24.41 20.20 -6.56
N LEU A 12 -25.09 19.27 -7.23
CA LEU A 12 -25.23 19.23 -8.70
C LEU A 12 -26.00 20.48 -9.14
N SER A 13 -25.29 21.58 -9.38
CA SER A 13 -25.80 22.73 -10.12
C SER A 13 -25.29 22.61 -11.55
N ASP A 14 -26.20 22.88 -12.49
CA ASP A 14 -26.17 22.51 -13.91
C ASP A 14 -24.81 22.64 -14.61
N ASP A 15 -24.55 21.68 -15.50
CA ASP A 15 -23.54 21.66 -16.59
C ASP A 15 -22.05 21.47 -16.26
N SER A 16 -21.66 21.16 -15.03
CA SER A 16 -20.26 20.78 -14.72
C SER A 16 -20.11 19.30 -14.35
N MET A 17 -19.00 18.68 -14.76
CA MET A 17 -18.65 17.28 -14.47
C MET A 17 -19.04 16.88 -13.03
N PRO A 18 -19.76 15.76 -12.81
CA PRO A 18 -20.37 15.44 -11.51
C PRO A 18 -19.34 15.26 -10.39
N PHE A 19 -18.07 14.99 -10.73
CA PHE A 19 -16.99 14.76 -9.79
C PHE A 19 -15.76 15.59 -10.13
N LYS A 20 -15.36 16.49 -9.23
CA LYS A 20 -14.14 17.28 -9.37
C LYS A 20 -12.97 16.55 -8.73
N GLU A 21 -11.83 16.49 -9.40
CA GLU A 21 -10.60 15.95 -8.81
C GLU A 21 -10.25 16.72 -7.52
N GLY A 22 -10.14 15.98 -6.42
CA GLY A 22 -9.71 16.48 -5.12
C GLY A 22 -8.19 16.58 -5.06
N LEU A 23 -7.53 15.43 -5.10
CA LEU A 23 -6.08 15.29 -5.00
C LEU A 23 -5.58 14.22 -5.97
N SER A 24 -4.41 14.43 -6.56
CA SER A 24 -3.67 13.40 -7.30
C SER A 24 -2.19 13.45 -6.95
N TRP A 25 -1.57 12.29 -6.80
CA TRP A 25 -0.13 12.17 -6.55
C TRP A 25 0.48 10.99 -7.29
N THR A 26 1.81 11.00 -7.45
CA THR A 26 2.55 9.88 -8.05
C THR A 26 2.80 8.83 -6.98
N ALA A 27 2.08 7.71 -7.03
CA ALA A 27 2.19 6.65 -6.04
C ALA A 27 3.36 5.70 -6.33
N HIS A 28 3.49 5.32 -7.60
CA HIS A 28 4.45 4.31 -8.08
C HIS A 28 5.16 4.79 -9.33
N LYS A 29 6.35 4.23 -9.62
CA LYS A 29 7.03 4.42 -10.92
C LYS A 29 6.22 3.76 -12.04
N GLY A 30 5.77 2.52 -11.82
CA GLY A 30 4.87 1.76 -12.71
C GLY A 30 3.37 2.01 -12.45
N PRO A 31 2.47 1.33 -13.16
CA PRO A 31 1.02 1.42 -12.96
C PRO A 31 0.61 0.91 -11.57
N VAL A 32 -0.47 1.48 -11.05
CA VAL A 32 -1.12 0.97 -9.83
C VAL A 32 -2.09 -0.11 -10.28
N LEU A 33 -1.89 -1.33 -9.81
CA LEU A 33 -2.64 -2.51 -10.25
C LEU A 33 -3.74 -2.91 -9.26
N SER A 34 -3.56 -2.58 -7.99
CA SER A 34 -4.52 -2.86 -6.94
C SER A 34 -4.47 -1.78 -5.85
N LEU A 35 -5.60 -1.55 -5.21
CA LEU A 35 -5.76 -0.55 -4.15
C LEU A 35 -6.77 -1.06 -3.11
N VAL A 36 -6.48 -0.90 -1.82
CA VAL A 36 -7.41 -1.26 -0.75
C VAL A 36 -7.22 -0.33 0.45
N MET A 37 -8.29 -0.05 1.18
CA MET A 37 -8.21 0.57 2.50
C MET A 37 -8.16 -0.53 3.56
N SER A 38 -7.22 -0.44 4.49
CA SER A 38 -7.15 -1.37 5.59
C SER A 38 -8.23 -1.10 6.65
N SER A 39 -8.42 -2.04 7.57
CA SER A 39 -9.29 -1.86 8.75
C SER A 39 -8.88 -0.71 9.67
N TYR A 40 -7.66 -0.19 9.53
CA TYR A 40 -7.14 0.95 10.28
C TYR A 40 -7.22 2.26 9.50
N GLY A 41 -7.83 2.26 8.32
CA GLY A 41 -7.96 3.44 7.47
C GLY A 41 -6.76 3.70 6.56
N ASP A 42 -5.63 3.01 6.74
CA ASP A 42 -4.47 3.21 5.87
C ASP A 42 -4.77 2.78 4.44
N LEU A 43 -4.29 3.56 3.47
CA LEU A 43 -4.41 3.26 2.04
C LEU A 43 -3.25 2.38 1.60
N TRP A 44 -3.55 1.22 1.05
CA TRP A 44 -2.58 0.27 0.53
C TRP A 44 -2.69 0.19 -0.99
N SER A 45 -1.55 0.09 -1.67
CA SER A 45 -1.50 -0.07 -3.11
C SER A 45 -0.47 -1.10 -3.54
N GLY A 46 -0.81 -1.83 -4.58
CA GLY A 46 0.06 -2.79 -5.26
C GLY A 46 0.37 -2.30 -6.68
N SER A 47 1.61 -2.55 -7.11
CA SER A 47 2.14 -2.15 -8.41
C SER A 47 2.86 -3.32 -9.08
N GLU A 48 3.29 -3.09 -10.32
CA GLU A 48 4.28 -3.92 -11.01
C GLU A 48 5.54 -4.13 -10.16
N GLY A 49 6.22 -5.26 -10.38
CA GLY A 49 7.48 -5.57 -9.70
C GLY A 49 7.33 -5.98 -8.24
N GLY A 50 6.12 -6.33 -7.80
CA GLY A 50 5.83 -6.73 -6.42
C GLY A 50 5.99 -5.59 -5.42
N VAL A 51 5.85 -4.34 -5.85
CA VAL A 51 5.95 -3.16 -4.98
C VAL A 51 4.62 -2.97 -4.25
N VAL A 52 4.67 -2.93 -2.92
CA VAL A 52 3.53 -2.60 -2.05
C VAL A 52 3.85 -1.35 -1.25
N LYS A 53 3.02 -0.32 -1.40
CA LYS A 53 3.15 0.93 -0.66
C LYS A 53 1.92 1.21 0.19
N VAL A 54 2.15 1.77 1.36
CA VAL A 54 1.10 2.14 2.32
C VAL A 54 1.19 3.61 2.67
N TRP A 55 0.06 4.32 2.66
CA TRP A 55 -0.05 5.68 3.18
C TRP A 55 -0.87 5.66 4.47
N PRO A 56 -0.31 6.17 5.58
CA PRO A 56 -1.08 6.40 6.80
C PRO A 56 -2.30 7.28 6.54
N TRP A 57 -3.44 6.92 7.11
CA TRP A 57 -4.69 7.63 6.87
C TRP A 57 -4.61 9.10 7.30
N GLU A 58 -3.83 9.43 8.35
CA GLU A 58 -3.64 10.79 8.84
C GLU A 58 -2.94 11.67 7.78
N ALA A 59 -1.97 11.10 7.07
CA ALA A 59 -1.27 11.82 6.00
C ALA A 59 -2.20 12.06 4.80
N VAL A 60 -3.04 11.08 4.48
CA VAL A 60 -4.03 11.20 3.41
C VAL A 60 -5.08 12.25 3.78
N GLU A 61 -5.65 12.20 4.99
CA GLU A 61 -6.62 13.17 5.49
C GLU A 61 -6.05 14.59 5.51
N LYS A 62 -4.84 14.75 6.06
CA LYS A 62 -4.15 16.05 6.07
C LYS A 62 -3.95 16.61 4.66
N SER A 63 -3.57 15.78 3.69
CA SER A 63 -3.43 16.24 2.31
C SER A 63 -4.77 16.57 1.65
N LEU A 64 -5.86 15.87 1.98
CA LEU A 64 -7.19 16.14 1.42
C LEU A 64 -7.85 17.39 2.00
N SER A 65 -7.49 17.78 3.23
CA SER A 65 -8.00 18.98 3.91
C SER A 65 -7.33 20.29 3.48
N LEU A 66 -6.20 20.22 2.75
CA LEU A 66 -5.53 21.41 2.23
C LEU A 66 -6.36 22.13 1.16
N SER A 67 -6.19 23.44 1.10
CA SER A 67 -6.95 24.28 0.18
C SER A 67 -6.57 24.02 -1.28
N SER A 68 -7.43 24.43 -2.22
CA SER A 68 -7.13 24.28 -3.65
C SER A 68 -5.87 25.05 -4.10
N GLY A 69 -5.43 26.07 -3.35
CA GLY A 69 -4.19 26.80 -3.62
C GLY A 69 -2.92 26.01 -3.25
N GLU A 70 -3.07 24.96 -2.43
CA GLU A 70 -1.96 24.19 -1.86
C GLU A 70 -1.84 22.79 -2.48
N LYS A 71 -2.51 22.54 -3.61
CA LYS A 71 -2.57 21.22 -4.25
C LYS A 71 -1.20 20.57 -4.47
N HIS A 72 -0.20 21.35 -4.86
CA HIS A 72 1.16 20.83 -5.06
C HIS A 72 1.79 20.37 -3.74
N MET A 73 1.62 21.16 -2.67
CA MET A 73 2.08 20.79 -1.33
C MET A 73 1.34 19.54 -0.83
N ALA A 74 0.01 19.50 -1.01
CA ALA A 74 -0.81 18.36 -0.65
C ALA A 74 -0.35 17.07 -1.33
N ALA A 75 -0.07 17.13 -2.65
CA ALA A 75 0.43 16.01 -3.43
C ALA A 75 1.81 15.55 -2.95
N LEU A 76 2.73 16.49 -2.67
CA LEU A 76 4.07 16.18 -2.18
C LEU A 76 4.05 15.55 -0.78
N LEU A 77 3.18 16.05 0.11
CA LEU A 77 3.00 15.53 1.46
C LEU A 77 2.54 14.07 1.43
N VAL A 78 1.49 13.76 0.66
CA VAL A 78 1.02 12.37 0.54
C VAL A 78 2.04 11.51 -0.19
N GLU A 79 2.68 12.00 -1.25
CA GLU A 79 3.68 11.24 -2.00
C GLU A 79 4.85 10.81 -1.10
N ARG A 80 5.28 11.64 -0.15
CA ARG A 80 6.40 11.34 0.77
C ARG A 80 6.01 10.54 2.01
N ALA A 81 4.73 10.45 2.34
CA ALA A 81 4.27 9.73 3.53
C ALA A 81 4.22 8.20 3.36
N HIS A 82 4.54 7.69 2.17
CA HIS A 82 4.44 6.26 1.91
C HIS A 82 5.47 5.44 2.68
N ILE A 83 5.06 4.25 3.07
CA ILE A 83 5.90 3.18 3.58
C ILE A 83 6.03 2.15 2.46
N ASP A 84 7.26 1.83 2.04
CA ASP A 84 7.56 0.78 1.06
C ASP A 84 7.80 -0.55 1.78
N LEU A 85 6.82 -1.44 1.74
CA LEU A 85 6.88 -2.71 2.48
C LEU A 85 7.87 -3.70 1.89
N ARG A 86 8.11 -3.64 0.57
CA ARG A 86 9.11 -4.49 -0.08
C ARG A 86 10.49 -4.17 0.47
N SER A 87 10.79 -2.88 0.64
CA SER A 87 12.06 -2.45 1.21
C SER A 87 12.28 -2.96 2.64
N GLN A 88 11.21 -3.01 3.46
CA GLN A 88 11.28 -3.49 4.84
C GLN A 88 11.59 -4.99 4.96
N VAL A 89 11.15 -5.78 3.99
CA VAL A 89 11.37 -7.25 3.96
C VAL A 89 12.51 -7.67 3.03
N THR A 90 13.34 -6.71 2.63
CA THR A 90 14.57 -6.96 1.87
C THR A 90 15.78 -6.80 2.78
N VAL A 91 16.47 -7.90 3.06
CA VAL A 91 17.66 -7.93 3.92
C VAL A 91 18.84 -8.44 3.10
N ASN A 92 19.94 -7.68 3.07
CA ASN A 92 21.15 -8.03 2.30
C ASN A 92 20.88 -8.36 0.82
N GLY A 93 19.89 -7.69 0.20
CA GLY A 93 19.50 -7.91 -1.19
C GLY A 93 18.55 -9.08 -1.43
N VAL A 94 18.24 -9.89 -0.41
CA VAL A 94 17.26 -10.98 -0.48
C VAL A 94 15.91 -10.47 0.02
N CYS A 95 14.87 -10.64 -0.80
CA CYS A 95 13.52 -10.17 -0.50
C CYS A 95 12.61 -11.36 -0.18
N ASN A 96 11.89 -11.28 0.94
CA ASN A 96 10.97 -12.35 1.37
C ASN A 96 9.64 -12.38 0.58
N ILE A 97 9.47 -11.53 -0.43
CA ILE A 97 8.27 -11.49 -1.27
C ILE A 97 8.64 -11.49 -2.76
N SER A 98 7.75 -12.09 -3.57
CA SER A 98 7.91 -12.17 -5.02
C SER A 98 8.05 -10.79 -5.66
N SER A 99 8.87 -10.69 -6.72
CA SER A 99 8.93 -9.52 -7.62
C SER A 99 7.83 -9.53 -8.69
N SER A 100 6.91 -10.48 -8.65
CA SER A 100 5.74 -10.50 -9.53
C SER A 100 4.77 -9.38 -9.21
N ASP A 101 4.07 -8.88 -10.22
CA ASP A 101 3.04 -7.87 -10.09
C ASP A 101 1.99 -8.19 -9.00
N VAL A 102 1.63 -7.19 -8.22
CA VAL A 102 0.54 -7.30 -7.24
C VAL A 102 -0.79 -7.10 -7.97
N LYS A 103 -1.48 -8.20 -8.25
CA LYS A 103 -2.71 -8.21 -9.08
C LYS A 103 -3.98 -7.97 -8.28
N ALA A 104 -3.98 -8.34 -7.00
CA ALA A 104 -5.14 -8.20 -6.14
C ALA A 104 -4.72 -7.92 -4.70
N MET A 105 -5.55 -7.16 -3.99
CA MET A 105 -5.40 -6.93 -2.56
C MET A 105 -6.75 -7.06 -1.86
N LEU A 106 -6.73 -7.55 -0.63
CA LEU A 106 -7.92 -7.72 0.19
C LEU A 106 -7.60 -7.32 1.63
N SER A 107 -8.43 -6.47 2.23
CA SER A 107 -8.37 -6.24 3.67
C SER A 107 -9.28 -7.22 4.40
N ASP A 108 -8.70 -8.02 5.28
CA ASP A 108 -9.44 -8.80 6.27
C ASP A 108 -9.61 -7.94 7.52
N HIS A 109 -10.79 -7.35 7.65
CA HIS A 109 -11.10 -6.45 8.76
C HIS A 109 -11.24 -7.19 10.10
N ALA A 110 -11.67 -8.46 10.08
CA ALA A 110 -11.88 -9.22 11.30
C ALA A 110 -10.55 -9.52 12.01
N LYS A 111 -9.47 -9.75 11.23
CA LYS A 111 -8.15 -10.05 11.77
C LYS A 111 -7.15 -8.90 11.67
N GLY A 112 -7.57 -7.76 11.12
CA GLY A 112 -6.68 -6.63 10.87
C GLY A 112 -5.52 -7.00 9.96
N ARG A 113 -5.79 -7.70 8.85
CA ARG A 113 -4.78 -8.15 7.89
C ARG A 113 -5.00 -7.53 6.51
N VAL A 114 -3.92 -7.47 5.74
CA VAL A 114 -3.99 -7.22 4.30
C VAL A 114 -3.33 -8.38 3.56
N TRP A 115 -4.06 -8.93 2.59
CA TRP A 115 -3.57 -9.92 1.66
C TRP A 115 -3.14 -9.22 0.37
N CYS A 116 -1.98 -9.59 -0.15
CA CYS A 116 -1.49 -9.17 -1.46
C CYS A 116 -1.29 -10.41 -2.33
N GLY A 117 -2.05 -10.53 -3.41
CA GLY A 117 -1.95 -11.62 -4.38
C GLY A 117 -1.11 -11.21 -5.58
N THR A 118 -0.14 -12.06 -5.92
CA THR A 118 0.63 -12.01 -7.17
C THR A 118 0.34 -13.24 -8.01
N SER A 119 0.92 -13.35 -9.21
CA SER A 119 0.77 -14.54 -10.05
C SER A 119 1.35 -15.82 -9.45
N LEU A 120 2.34 -15.70 -8.53
CA LEU A 120 3.11 -16.84 -8.03
C LEU A 120 3.05 -17.02 -6.51
N SER A 121 2.51 -16.04 -5.79
CA SER A 121 2.41 -16.10 -4.34
C SER A 121 1.38 -15.14 -3.75
N PHE A 122 0.99 -15.41 -2.51
CA PHE A 122 0.21 -14.53 -1.66
C PHE A 122 1.06 -14.11 -0.46
N SER A 123 1.12 -12.82 -0.16
CA SER A 123 1.72 -12.32 1.08
C SER A 123 0.64 -11.79 2.01
N LEU A 124 0.77 -12.14 3.29
CA LEU A 124 -0.12 -11.75 4.37
C LEU A 124 0.59 -10.78 5.29
N TRP A 125 -0.03 -9.63 5.55
CA TRP A 125 0.55 -8.55 6.32
C TRP A 125 -0.30 -8.21 7.54
N ASP A 126 0.35 -7.78 8.61
CA ASP A 126 -0.32 -7.09 9.71
C ASP A 126 -0.67 -5.67 9.26
N ALA A 127 -1.96 -5.34 9.26
CA ALA A 127 -2.41 -4.06 8.76
C ALA A 127 -2.02 -2.90 9.69
N ARG A 128 -1.74 -3.17 10.98
CA ARG A 128 -1.35 -2.16 11.97
C ARG A 128 0.16 -1.97 11.97
N THR A 129 0.91 -3.04 12.21
CA THR A 129 2.38 -2.98 12.36
C THR A 129 3.10 -2.91 11.02
N LYS A 130 2.40 -3.22 9.92
CA LYS A 130 2.96 -3.28 8.55
C LYS A 130 3.96 -4.41 8.36
N GLU A 131 4.03 -5.35 9.29
CA GLU A 131 4.96 -6.48 9.24
C GLU A 131 4.41 -7.62 8.37
N LEU A 132 5.33 -8.32 7.70
CA LEU A 132 5.02 -9.53 6.94
C LEU A 132 4.77 -10.69 7.89
N VAL A 133 3.55 -11.23 7.85
CA VAL A 133 3.14 -12.37 8.67
C VAL A 133 3.52 -13.68 8.00
N LYS A 134 3.22 -13.82 6.70
CA LYS A 134 3.38 -15.08 5.98
C LYS A 134 3.41 -14.88 4.47
N VAL A 135 4.09 -15.79 3.77
CA VAL A 135 4.04 -15.91 2.31
C VAL A 135 3.66 -17.33 1.94
N PHE A 136 2.72 -17.46 1.01
CA PHE A 136 2.23 -18.70 0.46
C PHE A 136 2.53 -18.75 -1.03
N ASN A 137 3.04 -19.86 -1.53
CA ASN A 137 3.12 -20.08 -2.98
C ASN A 137 1.77 -20.53 -3.56
N ILE A 138 1.70 -20.70 -4.88
CA ILE A 138 0.49 -21.18 -5.58
C ILE A 138 0.07 -22.60 -5.17
N ASP A 139 1.00 -23.41 -4.67
CA ASP A 139 0.73 -24.76 -4.17
C ASP A 139 0.25 -24.77 -2.71
N GLY A 140 0.12 -23.59 -2.08
CA GLY A 140 -0.33 -23.42 -0.70
C GLY A 140 0.75 -23.68 0.36
N GLN A 141 2.00 -23.94 -0.05
CA GLN A 141 3.12 -24.09 0.87
C GLN A 141 3.60 -22.73 1.38
N ILE A 142 4.09 -22.72 2.62
CA ILE A 142 4.58 -21.51 3.28
C ILE A 142 6.07 -21.34 3.00
N GLU A 143 6.44 -20.20 2.40
CA GLU A 143 7.85 -19.92 2.03
C GLU A 143 8.65 -19.24 3.16
N ASN A 144 7.97 -18.68 4.17
CA ASN A 144 8.63 -17.99 5.29
C ASN A 144 9.23 -19.00 6.30
N ARG A 145 10.47 -19.41 6.05
CA ARG A 145 11.37 -20.00 7.04
C ARG A 145 12.55 -19.06 7.29
N ALA A 146 12.28 -17.91 7.91
CA ALA A 146 13.31 -17.13 8.58
C ALA A 146 13.24 -17.44 10.09
N GLU A 147 13.58 -18.68 10.46
CA GLU A 147 14.28 -18.83 11.74
C GLU A 147 15.63 -18.17 11.53
N MET A 148 15.73 -16.89 11.89
CA MET A 148 17.02 -16.28 12.13
C MET A 148 17.67 -17.11 13.24
N PRO A 149 18.87 -17.69 13.04
CA PRO A 149 19.62 -18.18 14.18
C PRO A 149 19.82 -16.96 15.09
N VAL A 150 19.27 -17.02 16.29
CA VAL A 150 19.72 -16.15 17.37
C VAL A 150 21.22 -16.38 17.43
N LEU A 151 22.01 -15.38 17.05
CA LEU A 151 23.45 -15.37 17.32
C LEU A 151 23.54 -15.52 18.83
N GLN A 152 23.85 -16.73 19.31
CA GLN A 152 24.33 -16.92 20.66
C GLN A 152 25.62 -16.12 20.73
N ASP A 153 25.60 -15.04 21.52
CA ASP A 153 26.81 -14.40 22.00
C ASP A 153 27.71 -15.52 22.55
N GLN A 154 28.80 -15.80 21.85
CA GLN A 154 29.89 -16.59 22.40
C GLN A 154 30.67 -15.66 23.31
N ALA A 155 30.81 -16.13 24.56
CA ALA A 155 31.34 -15.47 25.74
C ALA A 155 32.73 -14.84 25.57
#